data_AF-A0A6P0BH16-F1
#
_entry.id   AF-A0A6P0BH16-F1
#
_cell.length_a   1.000
_cell.length_b   1.000
_cell.length_c   1.000
_cell.angle_alpha   90.00
_cell.angle_beta   90.00
_cell.angle_gamma   90.00
#
_symmetry.space_group_name_H-M   'P 1'
#
loop_
_entity.id
_entity.type
_entity.pdbx_description
1 polymer ?
#
loop_
_entity_poly.entity_id
_entity_poly.type
_entity_poly.pdbx_seq_one_letter_code
_entity_poly.pdbx_strand_id
1 'polypeptide(L)'
;MFSILDTLKMGSGIAAGLMLYHLYAVSIGYPSAARQARAGYVLVAEKNAAEAQAAEMERQRNAAAEAGEEHRKRLAAASAAEQVARDTLETEIQSYELQLSEKNRACAVTAADRQWLLRH
;
A
#
# COMPACT_ATOMS: atom_id res chain seq x y z
N MET A 1 -48.44 -58.90 -37.46
CA MET A 1 -47.92 -59.37 -36.15
C MET A 1 -46.41 -59.26 -36.22
N PHE A 2 -45.77 -58.44 -35.38
CA PHE A 2 -44.31 -58.35 -35.36
C PHE A 2 -43.73 -59.67 -34.84
N SER A 3 -42.74 -60.21 -35.54
CA SER A 3 -42.04 -61.40 -35.08
C SER A 3 -41.09 -61.03 -33.93
N ILE A 4 -40.81 -61.96 -33.03
CA ILE A 4 -39.83 -61.79 -31.94
C ILE A 4 -38.47 -61.35 -32.52
N LEU A 5 -38.12 -61.83 -33.71
CA LEU A 5 -36.88 -61.46 -34.40
C LEU A 5 -36.82 -59.97 -34.78
N ASP A 6 -37.95 -59.38 -35.18
CA ASP A 6 -38.04 -57.96 -35.55
C ASP A 6 -37.86 -57.07 -34.32
N THR A 7 -38.45 -57.47 -33.19
CA THR A 7 -38.26 -56.75 -31.91
C THR A 7 -36.83 -56.82 -31.41
N LEU A 8 -36.16 -57.96 -31.60
CA LEU A 8 -34.76 -58.13 -31.18
C LEU A 8 -33.81 -57.26 -32.01
N LYS A 9 -34.05 -57.17 -33.33
CA LYS A 9 -33.26 -56.35 -34.26
C LYS A 9 -33.41 -54.85 -33.98
N MET A 10 -34.63 -54.40 -33.71
CA MET A 10 -34.89 -53.01 -33.31
C MET A 10 -34.27 -52.71 -31.94
N GLY A 11 -34.42 -53.62 -30.97
CA GLY A 11 -33.81 -53.49 -29.64
C GLY A 11 -32.28 -53.41 -29.69
N SER A 12 -31.63 -54.24 -30.51
CA SER A 12 -30.17 -54.19 -30.67
C SER A 12 -29.69 -52.89 -31.30
N GLY A 13 -30.43 -52.35 -32.26
CA GLY A 13 -30.11 -51.06 -32.88
C GLY A 13 -30.20 -49.90 -31.89
N ILE A 14 -31.25 -49.87 -31.07
CA ILE A 14 -31.43 -48.86 -30.02
C ILE A 14 -30.33 -48.99 -28.96
N ALA A 15 -30.02 -50.22 -28.52
CA ALA A 15 -28.97 -50.46 -27.53
C ALA A 15 -27.59 -50.01 -28.05
N ALA A 16 -27.25 -50.34 -29.31
CA ALA A 16 -26.00 -49.90 -29.92
C ALA A 16 -25.93 -48.38 -30.07
N GLY A 17 -27.02 -47.72 -30.47
CA GLY A 17 -27.09 -46.26 -30.55
C GLY A 17 -26.89 -45.58 -29.20
N LEU A 18 -27.55 -46.08 -28.15
CA LEU A 18 -27.38 -45.58 -26.78
C LEU A 18 -25.96 -45.80 -26.26
N MET A 19 -25.36 -46.96 -26.56
CA MET A 19 -23.98 -47.26 -26.18
C MET A 19 -23.00 -46.29 -26.85
N LEU A 20 -23.14 -46.05 -28.16
CA LEU A 20 -22.28 -45.11 -28.89
C LEU A 20 -22.44 -43.68 -28.38
N TYR A 21 -23.67 -43.25 -28.09
CA TYR A 21 -23.94 -41.96 -27.47
C TYR A 21 -23.25 -41.83 -26.11
N HIS A 22 -23.37 -42.85 -25.23
CA HIS A 22 -22.72 -42.83 -23.92
C HIS A 22 -21.20 -42.82 -24.04
N LEU A 23 -20.65 -43.58 -24.99
CA LEU A 23 -19.22 -43.59 -25.25
C LEU A 23 -18.72 -42.21 -25.68
N TYR A 24 -19.45 -41.52 -26.57
CA TYR A 24 -19.15 -40.13 -26.95
C TYR A 24 -19.27 -39.15 -25.77
N ALA A 25 -20.36 -39.24 -25.00
CA ALA A 25 -20.60 -38.36 -23.87
C ALA A 25 -19.50 -38.51 -22.80
N VAL A 26 -19.09 -39.73 -22.47
CA VAL A 26 -18.05 -40.00 -21.47
C VAL A 26 -16.65 -39.66 -21.96
N SER A 27 -16.33 -39.97 -23.21
CA SER A 27 -14.98 -39.74 -23.74
C SER A 27 -14.70 -38.29 -24.13
N ILE A 28 -15.71 -37.56 -24.61
CA ILE A 28 -15.52 -36.22 -25.21
C ILE A 28 -16.42 -35.17 -24.55
N GLY A 29 -17.72 -35.46 -24.42
CA GLY A 29 -18.72 -34.51 -23.91
C GLY A 29 -18.44 -34.00 -22.50
N TYR A 30 -18.47 -34.88 -21.50
CA TYR A 30 -18.24 -34.51 -20.10
C TYR A 30 -16.84 -33.92 -19.85
N PRO A 31 -15.74 -34.48 -20.42
CA PRO A 31 -14.41 -33.90 -20.24
C PRO A 31 -14.28 -32.48 -20.83
N SER A 32 -14.88 -32.22 -21.99
CA SER A 32 -14.85 -30.89 -22.61
C SER A 32 -15.65 -29.85 -21.81
N ALA A 33 -16.85 -30.22 -21.35
CA ALA A 33 -17.67 -29.37 -20.48
C ALA A 33 -16.96 -29.07 -19.14
N ALA A 34 -16.33 -30.07 -18.53
CA ALA A 34 -15.55 -29.89 -17.30
C ALA A 34 -14.36 -28.95 -17.52
N ARG A 35 -13.68 -29.03 -18.67
CA ARG A 35 -12.57 -28.13 -19.01
C ARG A 35 -13.04 -26.69 -19.17
N GLN A 36 -14.15 -26.47 -19.88
CA GLN A 36 -14.74 -25.14 -20.06
C GLN A 36 -15.18 -24.53 -18.72
N ALA A 37 -15.85 -25.32 -17.86
CA ALA A 37 -16.25 -24.87 -16.53
C ALA A 37 -15.04 -24.44 -15.69
N ARG A 38 -13.96 -25.23 -15.69
CA ARG A 38 -12.71 -24.87 -14.99
C ARG A 38 -12.09 -23.59 -15.55
N ALA A 39 -12.07 -23.42 -16.86
CA ALA A 39 -11.55 -22.20 -17.49
C ALA A 39 -12.35 -20.95 -17.05
N GLY A 40 -13.68 -21.07 -16.96
CA GLY A 40 -14.53 -20.01 -16.42
C GLY A 40 -14.21 -19.67 -14.97
N TYR A 41 -13.99 -20.69 -14.12
CA TYR A 41 -13.59 -20.47 -12.73
C TYR A 41 -12.22 -19.81 -12.59
N VAL A 42 -11.26 -20.19 -13.44
CA VAL A 42 -9.93 -19.54 -13.45
C VAL A 42 -10.07 -18.06 -13.78
N LEU A 43 -10.84 -17.70 -14.80
CA LEU A 43 -11.07 -16.31 -15.16
C LEU A 43 -11.70 -15.49 -14.00
N VAL A 44 -12.68 -16.06 -13.32
CA VAL A 44 -13.31 -15.42 -12.15
C VAL A 44 -12.32 -15.29 -10.99
N ALA A 45 -11.50 -16.31 -10.76
CA ALA A 45 -10.48 -16.27 -9.72
C ALA A 45 -9.42 -15.20 -10.00
N GLU A 46 -8.92 -15.12 -11.23
CA GLU A 46 -7.96 -14.11 -11.68
C GLU A 46 -8.54 -12.69 -11.54
N LYS A 47 -9.80 -12.49 -11.96
CA LYS A 47 -10.49 -11.22 -11.78
C LYS A 47 -10.57 -10.83 -10.30
N ASN A 48 -11.02 -11.74 -9.43
CA ASN A 48 -11.15 -11.46 -8.00
C ASN A 48 -9.80 -11.18 -7.35
N ALA A 49 -8.75 -11.89 -7.77
CA ALA A 49 -7.39 -11.64 -7.30
C ALA A 49 -6.88 -10.25 -7.72
N ALA A 50 -7.12 -9.85 -8.97
CA ALA A 50 -6.76 -8.53 -9.47
C ALA A 50 -7.52 -7.41 -8.74
N GLU A 51 -8.82 -7.58 -8.50
CA GLU A 51 -9.64 -6.63 -7.73
C GLU A 51 -9.16 -6.51 -6.28
N ALA A 52 -8.81 -7.63 -5.64
CA ALA A 52 -8.26 -7.63 -4.28
C ALA A 52 -6.90 -6.91 -4.22
N GLN A 53 -6.02 -7.14 -5.21
CA GLN A 53 -4.73 -6.45 -5.31
C GLN A 53 -4.92 -4.95 -5.51
N ALA A 54 -5.84 -4.53 -6.38
CA ALA A 54 -6.14 -3.12 -6.60
C ALA A 54 -6.64 -2.43 -5.31
N ALA A 55 -7.54 -3.10 -4.57
CA ALA A 55 -8.04 -2.58 -3.30
C ALA A 55 -6.94 -2.46 -2.23
N GLU A 56 -6.00 -3.40 -2.19
CA GLU A 56 -4.86 -3.33 -1.26
C GLU A 56 -3.88 -2.22 -1.65
N MET A 57 -3.57 -2.06 -2.94
CA MET A 57 -2.73 -0.96 -3.42
C MET A 57 -3.34 0.40 -3.10
N GLU A 58 -4.67 0.54 -3.20
CA GLU A 58 -5.36 1.76 -2.80
C GLU A 58 -5.26 2.04 -1.29
N ARG A 59 -5.43 1.01 -0.45
CA ARG A 59 -5.23 1.15 1.01
C ARG A 59 -3.81 1.62 1.34
N GLN A 60 -2.80 0.98 0.73
CA GLN A 60 -1.40 1.34 0.95
C GLN A 60 -1.09 2.75 0.46
N ARG A 61 -1.60 3.14 -0.72
CA ARG A 61 -1.45 4.51 -1.24
C ARG A 61 -2.04 5.54 -0.30
N ASN A 62 -3.25 5.29 0.22
CA ASN A 62 -3.92 6.22 1.12
C ASN A 62 -3.17 6.35 2.46
N ALA A 63 -2.73 5.23 3.04
CA ALA A 63 -1.92 5.23 4.26
C ALA A 63 -0.57 5.96 4.06
N ALA A 64 0.09 5.74 2.91
CA ALA A 64 1.34 6.42 2.57
C ALA A 64 1.13 7.93 2.36
N ALA A 65 0.01 8.33 1.75
CA ALA A 65 -0.33 9.74 1.58
C ALA A 65 -0.56 10.44 2.92
N GLU A 66 -1.30 9.81 3.83
CA GLU A 66 -1.55 10.34 5.18
C GLU A 66 -0.24 10.51 5.97
N ALA A 67 0.59 9.46 6.01
CA ALA A 67 1.89 9.52 6.66
C ALA A 67 2.79 10.60 6.01
N GLY A 68 2.80 10.69 4.69
CA GLY A 68 3.58 11.68 3.94
C GLY A 68 3.17 13.12 4.26
N GLU A 69 1.87 13.41 4.36
CA GLU A 69 1.36 14.73 4.74
C GLU A 69 1.69 15.07 6.19
N GLU A 70 1.58 14.11 7.12
CA GLU A 70 1.97 14.33 8.51
C GLU A 70 3.47 14.64 8.63
N HIS A 71 4.32 13.85 7.97
CA HIS A 71 5.76 14.11 7.93
C HIS A 71 6.10 15.47 7.33
N ARG A 72 5.41 15.88 6.25
CA ARG A 72 5.62 17.21 5.66
C ARG A 72 5.26 18.33 6.62
N LYS A 73 4.14 18.20 7.36
CA LYS A 73 3.73 19.18 8.38
C LYS A 73 4.75 19.26 9.52
N ARG A 74 5.22 18.11 10.02
CA ARG A 74 6.24 18.06 11.09
C ARG A 74 7.55 18.69 10.62
N LEU A 75 7.97 18.43 9.38
CA LEU A 75 9.17 19.02 8.80
C LEU A 75 9.04 20.54 8.67
N ALA A 76 7.92 21.04 8.15
CA ALA A 76 7.68 22.48 8.02
C ALA A 76 7.63 23.19 9.38
N ALA A 77 7.03 22.55 10.40
CA ALA A 77 7.02 23.08 11.76
C ALA A 77 8.43 23.10 12.38
N ALA A 78 9.20 22.03 12.19
CA ALA A 78 10.57 21.95 12.67
C ALA A 78 11.47 23.00 12.00
N SER A 79 11.37 23.17 10.67
CA SER A 79 12.14 24.18 9.94
C SER A 79 11.75 25.60 10.35
N ALA A 80 10.46 25.87 10.59
CA ALA A 80 10.02 27.17 11.07
C ALA A 80 10.53 27.46 12.49
N ALA A 81 10.51 26.46 13.38
CA ALA A 81 11.06 26.60 14.72
C ALA A 81 12.59 26.82 14.71
N GLU A 82 13.31 26.11 13.84
CA GLU A 82 14.76 26.32 13.64
C GLU A 82 15.04 27.73 13.13
N GLN A 83 14.28 28.21 12.15
CA GLN A 83 14.42 29.56 11.61
C GLN A 83 14.21 30.62 12.71
N VAL A 84 13.15 30.50 13.50
CA VAL A 84 12.86 31.42 14.62
C VAL A 84 13.97 31.38 15.67
N ALA A 85 14.48 30.21 16.00
CA ALA A 85 15.61 30.08 16.94
C ALA A 85 16.87 30.75 16.38
N ARG A 86 17.17 30.57 15.09
CA ARG A 86 18.30 31.25 14.42
C ARG A 86 18.15 32.77 14.41
N ASP A 87 16.97 33.28 14.06
CA ASP A 87 16.70 34.72 14.02
C ASP A 87 16.79 35.35 15.43
N THR A 88 16.35 34.61 16.45
CA THR A 88 16.49 35.02 17.85
C THR A 88 17.96 35.10 18.26
N LEU A 89 18.74 34.05 17.96
CA LEU A 89 20.19 34.03 18.23
C LEU A 89 20.92 35.16 17.51
N GLU A 90 20.59 35.43 16.25
CA GLU A 90 21.17 36.53 15.49
C GLU A 90 20.86 37.89 16.11
N THR A 91 19.61 38.09 16.58
CA THR A 91 19.20 39.30 17.30
C THR A 91 19.96 39.47 18.62
N GLU A 92 20.11 38.39 19.38
CA GLU A 92 20.90 38.40 20.62
C GLU A 92 22.36 38.74 20.36
N ILE A 93 22.98 38.14 19.35
CA ILE A 93 24.36 38.43 18.94
C ILE A 93 24.50 39.91 18.59
N GLN A 94 23.61 40.47 17.78
CA GLN A 94 23.65 41.88 17.41
C GLN A 94 23.50 42.80 18.63
N SER A 95 22.62 42.44 19.57
CA SER A 95 22.47 43.18 20.84
C SER A 95 23.75 43.14 21.68
N TYR A 96 24.38 41.97 21.81
CA TYR A 96 25.62 41.83 22.55
C TYR A 96 26.78 42.57 21.88
N GLU A 97 26.89 42.53 20.55
CA GLU A 97 27.89 43.27 19.80
C GLU A 97 27.73 44.79 19.98
N LEU A 98 26.49 45.29 20.01
CA LEU A 98 26.22 46.70 20.31
C LEU A 98 26.72 47.07 21.71
N GLN A 99 26.35 46.30 22.74
CA GLN A 99 26.78 46.54 24.12
C GLN A 99 28.31 46.49 24.27
N LEU A 100 28.97 45.57 23.56
CA LEU A 100 30.44 45.49 23.54
C LEU A 100 31.05 46.70 22.85
N SER A 101 30.47 47.17 21.75
CA SER A 101 30.94 48.35 21.02
C SER A 101 30.84 49.63 21.85
N GLU A 102 29.74 49.82 22.59
CA GLU A 102 29.55 50.95 23.51
C GLU A 102 30.61 50.97 24.62
N LYS A 103 31.06 49.79 25.05
CA LYS A 103 32.14 49.63 26.04
C LYS A 103 33.54 49.66 25.41
N ASN A 104 33.69 50.10 24.15
CA ASN A 104 34.95 50.05 23.39
C ASN A 104 35.61 48.66 23.38
N ARG A 105 34.80 47.59 23.48
CA ARG A 105 35.25 46.20 23.64
C ARG A 105 36.17 45.98 24.85
N ALA A 106 36.18 46.91 25.81
CA ALA A 106 36.90 46.77 27.06
C ALA A 106 36.03 46.02 28.06
N CYS A 107 36.25 44.71 28.20
CA CYS A 107 35.69 43.91 29.29
C CYS A 107 36.45 44.19 30.59
N ALA A 108 36.40 45.45 31.06
CA ALA A 108 37.02 45.82 32.32
C ALA A 108 36.21 45.22 33.48
N VAL A 109 36.89 44.50 34.38
CA VAL A 109 36.30 43.92 35.60
C VAL A 109 35.61 45.04 36.37
N THR A 110 34.28 44.96 36.49
CA THR A 110 33.51 45.96 37.23
C THR A 110 33.68 45.76 38.74
N ALA A 111 33.30 46.76 39.53
CA ALA A 111 33.33 46.65 40.99
C ALA A 111 32.46 45.48 41.50
N ALA A 112 31.35 45.18 40.81
CA ALA A 112 30.50 44.05 41.11
C ALA A 112 31.19 42.70 40.82
N ASP A 113 31.85 42.57 39.66
CA ASP A 113 32.61 41.37 39.29
C ASP A 113 33.74 41.09 40.29
N ARG A 114 34.45 42.15 40.72
CA ARG A 114 35.49 42.05 41.75
C ARG A 114 34.92 41.60 43.10
N GLN A 115 33.73 42.07 43.47
CA GLN A 115 33.07 41.69 44.73
C GLN A 115 32.52 40.25 44.70
N TRP A 116 32.20 39.72 43.52
CA TRP A 116 31.83 38.31 43.35
C TRP A 116 33.06 37.40 43.47
N LEU A 117 34.16 37.75 42.80
CA LEU A 117 35.46 37.04 42.86
C LEU A 117 36.09 37.00 44.25
N LEU A 118 35.78 37.98 45.11
CA LEU A 118 36.28 38.02 46.49
C LEU A 118 35.37 37.27 47.50
N ARG A 119 34.17 36.83 47.07
CA ARG A 119 33.19 36.12 47.91
C ARG A 119 33.10 34.62 47.62
N HIS A 120 33.79 34.14 46.59
CA HIS A 120 33.95 32.73 46.24
C HIS A 120 35.45 32.43 46.10
#